data_AF-A0A2E9YEZ5-F1
#
_entry.id   AF-A0A2E9YEZ5-F1
#
_cell.length_a   1.000
_cell.length_b   1.000
_cell.length_c   1.000
_cell.angle_alpha   90.00
_cell.angle_beta   90.00
_cell.angle_gamma   90.00
#
_symmetry.space_group_name_H-M   'P 1'
#
loop_
_entity.id
_entity.type
_entity.pdbx_description
1 polymer ?
#
loop_
_entity_poly.entity_id
_entity_poly.type
_entity_poly.pdbx_seq_one_letter_code
_entity_poly.pdbx_strand_id
1 'polypeptide(L)'
;MQFPIRLQLTQIVVFSLALLFASCASNPMGQKVKEPFSGSKYESNNRFYRATGKGSSMMDAVASSQAEMRARQQLAQQVQTYFEVVTDDYQKSTTGAVLDEAMTRFETLAREITSTKLADMRQIGNEKYLSEDGSYTVYVAIEIKKSSMYRHMKKQVRLDTKIKSNELEQINQILDQLIEQAESE
;
A
#
# COMPACT_ATOMS: atom_id res chain seq x y z
N MET A 1 -0.31 -48.02 59.67
CA MET A 1 0.15 -46.93 58.77
C MET A 1 -1.03 -45.99 58.52
N GLN A 2 -1.16 -44.92 59.30
CA GLN A 2 -2.17 -43.87 59.09
C GLN A 2 -1.41 -42.55 58.91
N PHE A 3 -1.30 -42.09 57.67
CA PHE A 3 -0.79 -40.74 57.39
C PHE A 3 -1.83 -39.72 57.88
N PRO A 4 -1.43 -38.63 58.57
CA PRO A 4 -2.37 -37.67 59.12
C PRO A 4 -3.12 -36.98 57.97
N ILE A 5 -4.45 -37.13 57.98
CA ILE A 5 -5.41 -36.61 56.98
C ILE A 5 -5.23 -35.09 56.74
N ARG A 6 -4.70 -34.36 57.72
CA ARG A 6 -4.38 -32.92 57.61
C ARG A 6 -3.22 -32.60 56.66
N LEU A 7 -2.26 -33.50 56.46
CA LEU A 7 -1.10 -33.28 55.57
C LEU A 7 -1.47 -33.47 54.09
N GLN A 8 -2.46 -34.32 53.80
CA GLN A 8 -2.96 -34.53 52.43
C GLN A 8 -3.84 -33.37 51.95
N LEU A 9 -4.62 -32.75 52.85
CA LEU A 9 -5.45 -31.58 52.48
C LEU A 9 -4.60 -30.37 52.06
N THR A 10 -3.50 -30.08 52.76
CA THR A 10 -2.61 -28.96 52.41
C THR A 10 -1.89 -29.18 51.08
N GLN A 11 -1.48 -30.43 50.77
CA GLN A 11 -0.87 -30.75 49.48
C GLN A 11 -1.85 -30.61 48.31
N ILE A 12 -3.12 -30.97 48.50
CA ILE A 12 -4.16 -30.81 47.48
C ILE A 12 -4.48 -29.33 47.23
N VAL A 13 -4.55 -28.50 48.27
CA VAL A 13 -4.78 -27.05 48.12
C VAL A 13 -3.63 -26.34 47.40
N VAL A 14 -2.38 -26.72 47.69
CA VAL A 14 -1.20 -26.16 47.00
C VAL A 14 -1.13 -26.60 45.53
N PHE A 15 -1.49 -27.85 45.22
CA PHE A 15 -1.55 -28.35 43.83
C PHE A 15 -2.69 -27.71 43.02
N SER A 16 -3.82 -27.42 43.68
CA SER A 16 -4.97 -26.72 43.07
C SER A 16 -4.68 -25.24 42.78
N LEU A 17 -3.91 -24.59 43.66
CA LEU A 17 -3.50 -23.18 43.49
C LEU A 17 -2.43 -23.03 42.40
N ALA A 18 -1.58 -24.04 42.18
CA ALA A 18 -0.60 -24.05 41.07
C ALA A 18 -1.27 -24.18 39.68
N LEU A 19 -2.41 -24.87 39.59
CA LEU A 19 -3.16 -25.03 38.33
C LEU A 19 -3.89 -23.75 37.87
N LEU A 20 -4.10 -22.77 38.77
CA LEU A 20 -4.75 -21.49 38.44
C LEU A 20 -3.82 -20.48 37.73
N PHE A 21 -2.49 -20.69 37.77
CA PHE A 21 -1.52 -19.85 37.06
C PHE A 21 -1.19 -20.35 35.64
N ALA A 22 -1.71 -21.52 35.25
CA ALA A 22 -1.55 -22.07 33.90
C ALA A 22 -2.69 -21.66 32.94
N SER A 23 -3.55 -20.71 33.32
CA SER A 23 -4.49 -20.08 32.39
C SER A 23 -3.76 -19.02 31.56
N CYS A 24 -2.96 -19.49 30.60
CA CYS A 24 -2.46 -18.64 29.53
C CYS A 24 -3.67 -18.12 28.74
N ALA A 25 -4.00 -16.84 28.93
CA ALA A 25 -4.93 -16.13 28.07
C ALA A 25 -4.31 -16.03 26.66
N SER A 26 -4.61 -17.01 25.80
CA SER A 26 -4.30 -16.93 24.38
C SER A 26 -5.12 -15.79 23.79
N ASN A 27 -4.48 -14.69 23.40
CA ASN A 27 -5.14 -13.63 22.65
C ASN A 27 -5.70 -14.23 21.34
N PRO A 28 -7.02 -14.24 21.11
CA PRO A 28 -7.61 -14.81 19.90
C PRO A 28 -7.15 -14.10 18.62
N MET A 29 -6.57 -12.91 18.74
CA MET A 29 -6.04 -12.11 17.65
C MET A 29 -4.57 -12.41 17.31
N GLY A 30 -3.91 -13.32 18.05
CA GLY A 30 -2.49 -13.62 17.89
C GLY A 30 -1.57 -12.51 18.42
N GLN A 31 -0.33 -12.45 17.91
CA GLN A 31 0.66 -11.44 18.28
C GLN A 31 0.68 -10.30 17.26
N LYS A 32 0.69 -9.06 17.76
CA LYS A 32 0.83 -7.87 16.90
C LYS A 32 2.26 -7.76 16.37
N VAL A 33 2.42 -7.87 15.06
CA VAL A 33 3.69 -7.67 14.37
C VAL A 33 3.93 -6.16 14.20
N LYS A 34 5.11 -5.68 14.57
CA LYS A 34 5.57 -4.31 14.29
C LYS A 34 6.39 -4.32 13.02
N GLU A 35 5.75 -4.02 11.89
CA GLU A 35 6.45 -3.83 10.62
C GLU A 35 6.94 -2.38 10.48
N PRO A 36 8.07 -2.17 9.79
CA PRO A 36 8.55 -0.83 9.47
C PRO A 36 7.60 -0.13 8.51
N PHE A 37 7.78 1.19 8.39
CA PHE A 37 6.97 2.06 7.53
C PHE A 37 5.49 2.11 7.89
N SER A 38 5.19 2.04 9.18
CA SER A 38 3.85 2.29 9.72
C SER A 38 3.66 3.77 10.09
N GLY A 39 2.41 4.23 10.04
CA GLY A 39 1.98 5.58 10.43
C GLY A 39 1.92 6.60 9.29
N SER A 40 1.42 7.79 9.61
CA SER A 40 1.02 8.84 8.64
C SER A 40 2.12 9.30 7.68
N LYS A 41 3.40 9.11 8.03
CA LYS A 41 4.54 9.40 7.15
C LYS A 41 4.54 8.53 5.88
N TYR A 42 4.03 7.31 5.97
CA TYR A 42 4.04 6.31 4.90
C TYR A 42 2.66 6.09 4.28
N GLU A 43 1.64 6.77 4.79
CA GLU A 43 0.30 6.78 4.23
C GLU A 43 0.18 7.84 3.13
N SER A 44 -0.64 7.52 2.13
CA SER A 44 -1.04 8.47 1.09
C SER A 44 -1.77 9.66 1.73
N ASN A 45 -1.54 10.84 1.17
CA ASN A 45 -2.22 12.07 1.57
C ASN A 45 -2.64 12.87 0.33
N ASN A 46 -3.03 14.12 0.51
CA ASN A 46 -3.55 14.91 -0.60
C ASN A 46 -2.46 15.26 -1.64
N ARG A 47 -1.19 15.31 -1.24
CA ARG A 47 -0.06 15.69 -2.10
C ARG A 47 0.70 14.51 -2.71
N PHE A 48 0.70 13.37 -2.01
CA PHE A 48 1.48 12.18 -2.40
C PHE A 48 0.65 10.91 -2.35
N TYR A 49 0.80 10.08 -3.39
CA TYR A 49 0.52 8.66 -3.25
C TYR A 49 1.73 7.99 -2.61
N ARG A 50 1.48 7.11 -1.64
CA ARG A 50 2.51 6.33 -0.96
C ARG A 50 2.11 4.87 -0.88
N ALA A 51 3.12 4.01 -0.96
CA ALA A 51 2.92 2.59 -0.85
C ALA A 51 4.14 1.92 -0.24
N THR A 52 3.92 0.80 0.41
CA THR A 52 4.96 -0.01 1.03
C THR A 52 4.98 -1.39 0.40
N GLY A 53 6.14 -2.02 0.34
CA GLY A 53 6.27 -3.38 -0.16
C GLY A 53 7.24 -4.16 0.70
N LYS A 54 7.00 -5.46 0.78
CA LYS A 54 7.80 -6.42 1.53
C LYS A 54 8.30 -7.50 0.57
N GLY A 55 9.53 -7.97 0.72
CA GLY A 55 10.09 -9.04 -0.09
C GLY A 55 10.96 -9.95 0.77
N SER A 56 11.02 -11.24 0.43
CA SER A 56 11.84 -12.19 1.17
C SER A 56 12.48 -13.22 0.23
N SER A 57 13.77 -13.49 0.42
CA SER A 57 14.51 -14.47 -0.37
C SER A 57 15.86 -14.79 0.27
N MET A 58 16.44 -15.95 -0.06
CA MET A 58 17.84 -16.27 0.26
C MET A 58 18.83 -15.36 -0.48
N MET A 59 18.39 -14.68 -1.54
CA MET A 59 19.20 -13.73 -2.29
C MET A 59 18.72 -12.29 -2.03
N ASP A 60 19.62 -11.44 -1.54
CA ASP A 60 19.33 -10.03 -1.23
C ASP A 60 18.70 -9.28 -2.42
N ALA A 61 19.28 -9.42 -3.61
CA ALA A 61 18.78 -8.75 -4.82
C ALA A 61 17.34 -9.16 -5.16
N VAL A 62 16.97 -10.42 -4.93
CA VAL A 62 15.62 -10.92 -5.17
C VAL A 62 14.65 -10.40 -4.11
N ALA A 63 15.04 -10.41 -2.83
CA ALA A 63 14.21 -9.84 -1.76
C ALA A 63 13.95 -8.34 -1.99
N SER A 64 14.98 -7.59 -2.37
CA SER A 64 14.90 -6.16 -2.68
C SER A 64 13.99 -5.88 -3.88
N SER A 65 14.18 -6.62 -4.99
CA SER A 65 13.33 -6.48 -6.18
C SER A 65 11.87 -6.82 -5.90
N GLN A 66 11.60 -7.87 -5.13
CA GLN A 66 10.24 -8.22 -4.72
C GLN A 66 9.58 -7.12 -3.87
N ALA A 67 10.32 -6.57 -2.89
CA ALA A 67 9.80 -5.50 -2.04
C ALA A 67 9.43 -4.27 -2.88
N GLU A 68 10.30 -3.86 -3.79
CA GLU A 68 10.05 -2.73 -4.68
C GLU A 68 8.85 -2.99 -5.61
N MET A 69 8.78 -4.17 -6.23
CA MET A 69 7.65 -4.53 -7.10
C MET A 69 6.32 -4.52 -6.36
N ARG A 70 6.27 -5.05 -5.13
CA ARG A 70 5.03 -5.04 -4.32
C ARG A 70 4.62 -3.62 -3.94
N ALA A 71 5.57 -2.75 -3.61
CA ALA A 71 5.28 -1.35 -3.33
C ALA A 71 4.67 -0.66 -4.57
N ARG A 72 5.24 -0.89 -5.76
CA ARG A 72 4.73 -0.34 -7.03
C ARG A 72 3.35 -0.88 -7.39
N GLN A 73 3.09 -2.17 -7.18
CA GLN A 73 1.78 -2.79 -7.41
C GLN A 73 0.71 -2.15 -6.51
N GLN A 74 1.00 -1.98 -5.22
CA GLN A 74 0.08 -1.32 -4.31
C GLN A 74 -0.18 0.14 -4.70
N LEU A 75 0.85 0.87 -5.12
CA LEU A 75 0.71 2.24 -5.60
C LEU A 75 -0.18 2.31 -6.84
N ALA A 76 0.04 1.42 -7.81
CA ALA A 76 -0.75 1.35 -9.04
C ALA A 76 -2.22 1.02 -8.75
N GLN A 77 -2.49 0.08 -7.84
CA GLN A 77 -3.85 -0.25 -7.41
C GLN A 77 -4.54 0.94 -6.76
N GLN A 78 -3.86 1.67 -5.86
CA GLN A 78 -4.40 2.89 -5.25
C GLN A 78 -4.78 3.93 -6.31
N VAL A 79 -3.91 4.11 -7.31
CA VAL A 79 -4.15 5.05 -8.41
C VAL A 79 -5.36 4.63 -9.26
N GLN A 80 -5.46 3.34 -9.62
CA GLN A 80 -6.62 2.81 -10.37
C GLN A 80 -7.93 3.04 -9.62
N THR A 81 -8.00 2.60 -8.37
CA THR A 81 -9.22 2.72 -7.55
C THR A 81 -9.61 4.18 -7.32
N TYR A 82 -8.65 5.08 -7.09
CA TYR A 82 -8.95 6.51 -6.99
C TYR A 82 -9.59 7.02 -8.28
N PHE A 83 -9.07 6.62 -9.43
CA PHE A 83 -9.57 7.13 -10.70
C PHE A 83 -10.91 6.55 -11.11
N GLU A 84 -11.19 5.27 -10.82
CA GLU A 84 -12.52 4.68 -10.99
C GLU A 84 -13.58 5.53 -10.28
N VAL A 85 -13.34 5.88 -9.01
CA VAL A 85 -14.24 6.75 -8.23
C VAL A 85 -14.37 8.14 -8.85
N VAL A 86 -13.25 8.74 -9.25
CA VAL A 86 -13.26 10.07 -9.87
C VAL A 86 -14.10 10.07 -11.15
N THR A 87 -13.95 9.09 -12.04
CA THR A 87 -14.73 9.04 -13.27
C THR A 87 -16.20 8.73 -13.05
N ASP A 88 -16.54 7.92 -12.04
CA ASP A 88 -17.92 7.69 -11.65
C ASP A 88 -18.60 9.00 -11.22
N ASP A 89 -17.87 9.86 -10.49
CA ASP A 89 -18.35 11.18 -10.11
C ASP A 89 -18.56 12.11 -11.33
N TYR A 90 -17.68 12.04 -12.35
CA TYR A 90 -17.81 12.81 -13.59
C TYR A 90 -18.88 12.28 -14.57
N GLN A 91 -19.38 11.05 -14.38
CA GLN A 91 -20.39 10.44 -15.26
C GLN A 91 -21.72 11.21 -15.30
N LYS A 92 -21.98 12.04 -14.29
CA LYS A 92 -23.20 12.85 -14.21
C LYS A 92 -23.22 14.06 -15.16
N SER A 93 -22.06 14.51 -15.64
CA SER A 93 -21.92 15.74 -16.46
C SER A 93 -21.26 15.53 -17.82
N THR A 94 -20.70 14.35 -18.07
CA THR A 94 -19.80 14.07 -19.20
C THR A 94 -20.32 12.91 -20.05
N THR A 95 -20.01 12.91 -21.35
CA THR A 95 -20.41 11.81 -22.24
C THR A 95 -19.62 10.54 -21.94
N GLY A 96 -20.25 9.35 -22.10
CA GLY A 96 -19.60 8.07 -21.79
C GLY A 96 -18.27 7.83 -22.51
N ALA A 97 -18.19 8.19 -23.81
CA ALA A 97 -16.97 7.99 -24.60
C ALA A 97 -15.75 8.76 -24.07
N VAL A 98 -15.94 9.94 -23.47
CA VAL A 98 -14.85 10.73 -22.88
C VAL A 98 -14.32 10.08 -21.61
N LEU A 99 -15.21 9.47 -20.83
CA LEU A 99 -14.87 8.80 -19.57
C LEU A 99 -14.12 7.49 -19.83
N ASP A 100 -14.54 6.73 -20.84
CA ASP A 100 -13.86 5.51 -21.27
C ASP A 100 -12.41 5.81 -21.72
N GLU A 101 -12.24 6.89 -22.48
CA GLU A 101 -10.92 7.33 -22.92
C GLU A 101 -10.06 7.79 -21.73
N ALA A 102 -10.63 8.57 -20.80
CA ALA A 102 -9.93 8.97 -19.59
C ALA A 102 -9.48 7.75 -18.76
N MET A 103 -10.38 6.79 -18.52
CA MET A 103 -10.09 5.52 -17.84
C MET A 103 -8.93 4.75 -18.48
N THR A 104 -8.94 4.63 -19.80
CA THR A 104 -7.86 3.97 -20.54
C THR A 104 -6.49 4.62 -20.28
N ARG A 105 -6.43 5.94 -20.10
CA ARG A 105 -5.18 6.66 -19.78
C ARG A 105 -4.74 6.44 -18.35
N PHE A 106 -5.67 6.41 -17.40
CA PHE A 106 -5.36 6.08 -16.02
C PHE A 106 -4.87 4.63 -15.85
N GLU A 107 -5.43 3.68 -16.61
CA GLU A 107 -4.89 2.32 -16.65
C GLU A 107 -3.47 2.27 -17.22
N THR A 108 -3.21 3.02 -18.28
CA THR A 108 -1.87 3.11 -18.89
C THR A 108 -0.86 3.65 -17.88
N LEU A 109 -1.24 4.68 -17.13
CA LEU A 109 -0.42 5.23 -16.04
C LEU A 109 -0.12 4.20 -14.95
N ALA A 110 -1.12 3.42 -14.52
CA ALA A 110 -0.91 2.33 -13.56
C ALA A 110 0.08 1.26 -14.08
N ARG A 111 0.06 0.97 -15.38
CA ARG A 111 1.06 0.10 -16.04
C ARG A 111 2.45 0.76 -16.09
N GLU A 112 2.55 2.07 -16.25
CA GLU A 112 3.83 2.80 -16.20
C GLU A 112 4.45 2.80 -14.79
N ILE A 113 3.63 2.93 -13.74
CA ILE A 113 4.05 2.84 -12.33
C ILE A 113 4.74 1.50 -12.06
N THR A 114 4.11 0.41 -12.51
CA THR A 114 4.61 -0.96 -12.30
C THR A 114 5.83 -1.28 -13.17
N SER A 115 5.96 -0.69 -14.36
CA SER A 115 7.06 -0.96 -15.31
C SER A 115 8.30 -0.08 -15.15
N THR A 116 8.44 0.64 -14.03
CA THR A 116 9.58 1.53 -13.68
C THR A 116 9.82 2.73 -14.60
N LYS A 117 8.94 2.98 -15.56
CA LYS A 117 9.07 4.07 -16.55
C LYS A 117 8.71 5.45 -16.00
N LEU A 118 8.10 5.50 -14.82
CA LEU A 118 7.60 6.74 -14.25
C LEU A 118 8.70 7.43 -13.42
N ALA A 119 9.32 8.44 -14.03
CA ALA A 119 10.57 9.07 -13.57
C ALA A 119 10.47 9.79 -12.21
N ASP A 120 9.28 10.23 -11.81
CA ASP A 120 9.08 11.03 -10.60
C ASP A 120 8.81 10.21 -9.32
N MET A 121 8.99 8.89 -9.37
CA MET A 121 8.82 8.03 -8.22
C MET A 121 10.06 8.07 -7.31
N ARG A 122 9.84 8.25 -6.01
CA ARG A 122 10.91 8.36 -5.02
C ARG A 122 10.80 7.27 -3.95
N GLN A 123 11.92 6.64 -3.63
CA GLN A 123 12.01 5.78 -2.45
C GLN A 123 12.21 6.65 -1.20
N ILE A 124 11.32 6.49 -0.21
CA ILE A 124 11.33 7.25 1.06
C ILE A 124 11.72 6.40 2.27
N GLY A 125 11.84 5.09 2.08
CA GLY A 125 12.29 4.15 3.10
C GLY A 125 12.79 2.85 2.49
N ASN A 126 13.83 2.29 3.10
CA ASN A 126 14.32 0.94 2.83
C ASN A 126 14.88 0.34 4.12
N GLU A 127 14.39 -0.83 4.51
CA GLU A 127 14.87 -1.56 5.67
C GLU A 127 15.09 -3.02 5.29
N LYS A 128 16.20 -3.59 5.73
CA LYS A 128 16.63 -4.94 5.38
C LYS A 128 17.02 -5.70 6.64
N TYR A 129 16.53 -6.92 6.73
CA TYR A 129 16.73 -7.83 7.85
C TYR A 129 17.32 -9.13 7.32
N LEU A 130 18.31 -9.68 8.04
CA LEU A 130 18.88 -10.99 7.78
C LEU A 130 18.43 -11.93 8.91
N SER A 131 17.75 -13.00 8.53
CA SER A 131 17.28 -14.04 9.45
C SER A 131 18.40 -15.03 9.78
N GLU A 132 18.23 -15.81 10.85
CA GLU A 132 19.18 -16.86 11.25
C GLU A 132 19.34 -17.97 10.18
N ASP A 133 18.32 -18.21 9.38
CA ASP A 133 18.33 -19.16 8.26
C ASP A 133 19.04 -18.62 7.00
N GLY A 134 19.59 -17.40 7.06
CA GLY A 134 20.27 -16.73 5.95
C GLY A 134 19.32 -16.02 4.97
N SER A 135 18.01 -16.00 5.22
CA SER A 135 17.06 -15.28 4.38
C SER A 135 17.11 -13.78 4.62
N TYR A 136 17.01 -13.01 3.53
CA TYR A 136 16.79 -11.57 3.56
C TYR A 136 15.30 -11.27 3.58
N THR A 137 14.87 -10.38 4.46
CA THR A 137 13.56 -9.71 4.40
C THR A 137 13.78 -8.22 4.18
N VAL A 138 13.22 -7.68 3.10
CA VAL A 138 13.36 -6.27 2.72
C VAL A 138 12.00 -5.61 2.73
N TYR A 139 11.96 -4.39 3.27
CA TYR A 139 10.83 -3.48 3.20
C TYR A 139 11.24 -2.27 2.38
N VAL A 140 10.35 -1.79 1.53
CA VAL A 140 10.52 -0.57 0.74
C VAL A 140 9.30 0.31 0.92
N ALA A 141 9.50 1.61 1.06
CA ALA A 141 8.45 2.61 0.97
C ALA A 141 8.75 3.57 -0.19
N ILE A 142 7.75 3.79 -1.03
CA ILE A 142 7.83 4.69 -2.18
C ILE A 142 6.76 5.76 -2.09
N GLU A 143 7.01 6.88 -2.76
CA GLU A 143 6.02 7.91 -3.00
C GLU A 143 6.10 8.47 -4.41
N ILE A 144 5.00 9.07 -4.84
CA ILE A 144 4.94 9.91 -6.03
C ILE A 144 4.07 11.13 -5.74
N LYS A 145 4.51 12.30 -6.21
CA LYS A 145 3.73 13.53 -6.11
C LYS A 145 2.55 13.47 -7.08
N LYS A 146 1.32 13.63 -6.57
CA LYS A 146 0.10 13.49 -7.39
C LYS A 146 0.08 14.46 -8.57
N SER A 147 0.39 15.74 -8.33
CA SER A 147 0.39 16.75 -9.39
C SER A 147 1.45 16.50 -10.47
N SER A 148 2.60 15.91 -10.13
CA SER A 148 3.59 15.51 -11.14
C SER A 148 3.07 14.38 -12.01
N MET A 149 2.45 13.39 -11.38
CA MET A 149 1.82 12.26 -12.06
C MET A 149 0.71 12.72 -13.02
N TYR A 150 -0.18 13.62 -12.57
CA TYR A 150 -1.26 14.15 -13.40
C TYR A 150 -0.74 15.00 -14.56
N ARG A 151 0.31 15.80 -14.35
CA ARG A 151 0.99 16.55 -15.43
C ARG A 151 1.65 15.65 -16.45
N HIS A 152 2.31 14.57 -16.01
CA HIS A 152 2.86 13.57 -16.92
C HIS A 152 1.75 12.98 -17.79
N MET A 153 0.60 12.63 -17.19
CA MET A 153 -0.53 12.12 -17.95
C MET A 153 -1.09 13.16 -18.93
N LYS A 154 -1.24 14.43 -18.51
CA LYS A 154 -1.65 15.53 -19.40
C LYS A 154 -0.73 15.64 -20.62
N LYS A 155 0.58 15.48 -20.42
CA LYS A 155 1.56 15.45 -21.52
C LYS A 155 1.34 14.25 -22.45
N GLN A 156 1.09 13.06 -21.91
CA GLN A 156 0.82 11.86 -22.74
C GLN A 156 -0.45 12.01 -23.58
N VAL A 157 -1.54 12.49 -22.99
CA VAL A 157 -2.83 12.68 -23.68
C VAL A 157 -2.67 13.65 -24.86
N ARG A 158 -1.93 14.74 -24.68
CA ARG A 158 -1.67 15.73 -25.75
C ARG A 158 -0.82 15.19 -26.91
N LEU A 159 -0.04 14.14 -26.68
CA LEU A 159 0.78 13.50 -27.71
C LEU A 159 0.01 12.42 -28.47
N ASP A 160 -1.18 12.03 -28.01
CA ASP A 160 -1.99 11.02 -28.69
C ASP A 160 -2.87 11.64 -29.77
N THR A 161 -2.57 11.32 -31.03
CA THR A 161 -3.28 11.84 -32.20
C THR A 161 -4.63 11.17 -32.46
N LYS A 162 -4.99 10.13 -31.71
CA LYS A 162 -6.25 9.37 -31.89
C LYS A 162 -7.44 10.01 -31.15
N ILE A 163 -7.17 10.89 -30.19
CA ILE A 163 -8.20 11.53 -29.36
C ILE A 163 -8.79 12.71 -30.12
N LYS A 164 -10.13 12.84 -30.14
CA LYS A 164 -10.78 13.99 -30.79
C LYS A 164 -10.57 15.26 -29.97
N SER A 165 -10.55 16.41 -30.64
CA SER A 165 -10.26 17.70 -29.97
C SER A 165 -11.21 18.02 -28.81
N ASN A 166 -12.49 17.66 -28.91
CA ASN A 166 -13.48 17.88 -27.86
C ASN A 166 -13.28 16.93 -26.66
N GLU A 167 -12.91 15.67 -26.90
CA GLU A 167 -12.59 14.69 -25.86
C GLU A 167 -11.30 15.09 -25.13
N LEU A 168 -10.29 15.53 -25.90
CA LEU A 168 -9.02 16.04 -25.39
C LEU A 168 -9.22 17.23 -24.44
N GLU A 169 -10.09 18.17 -24.79
CA GLU A 169 -10.38 19.35 -23.94
C GLU A 169 -11.00 18.93 -22.60
N GLN A 170 -11.95 18.01 -22.61
CA GLN A 170 -12.61 17.53 -21.38
C GLN A 170 -11.66 16.73 -20.49
N ILE A 171 -10.83 15.85 -21.07
CA ILE A 171 -9.80 15.11 -20.32
C ILE A 171 -8.80 16.10 -19.68
N ASN A 172 -8.41 17.15 -20.40
CA ASN A 172 -7.52 18.18 -19.86
C ASN A 172 -8.18 18.94 -18.70
N GLN A 173 -9.48 19.23 -18.77
CA GLN A 173 -10.20 19.90 -17.68
C GLN A 173 -10.24 19.05 -16.41
N ILE A 174 -10.54 17.75 -16.52
CA ILE A 174 -10.49 16.81 -15.39
C ILE A 174 -9.08 16.80 -14.78
N LEU A 175 -8.06 16.72 -15.64
CA LEU A 175 -6.67 16.71 -15.18
C LEU A 175 -6.25 18.00 -14.50
N ASP A 176 -6.69 19.15 -15.01
CA ASP A 176 -6.39 20.45 -14.41
C ASP A 176 -7.03 20.60 -13.04
N GLN A 177 -8.28 20.16 -12.87
CA GLN A 177 -8.94 20.12 -11.56
C GLN A 177 -8.19 19.23 -10.57
N LEU A 178 -7.73 18.05 -11.00
CA LEU A 178 -6.96 17.14 -10.16
C LEU A 178 -5.57 17.70 -9.80
N ILE A 179 -4.93 18.42 -10.73
CA ILE A 179 -3.66 19.11 -10.48
C ILE A 179 -3.86 20.21 -9.44
N GLU A 180 -4.89 21.03 -9.61
CA GLU A 180 -5.23 22.10 -8.68
C GLU A 180 -5.51 21.56 -7.28
N GLN A 181 -6.34 20.51 -7.16
CA GLN A 181 -6.62 19.83 -5.89
C GLN A 181 -5.35 19.26 -5.23
N ALA A 182 -4.40 18.76 -6.02
CA ALA A 182 -3.14 18.24 -5.51
C ALA A 182 -2.13 19.33 -5.11
N GLU A 183 -2.39 20.59 -5.46
CA GLU A 183 -1.50 21.74 -5.23
C GLU A 183 -2.05 22.79 -4.27
N SER A 184 -3.36 22.83 -4.06
CA SER A 184 -4.04 23.75 -3.14
C SER A 184 -3.80 23.45 -1.66
N GLU A 185 -3.00 22.42 -1.35
CA GLU A 185 -2.65 21.95 -0.01
C GLU A 185 -1.15 21.63 0.16
#